data_AF-A0A812C4Z4-F1
#
_entry.id   AF-A0A812C4Z4-F1
#
_cell.length_a   1.000
_cell.length_b   1.000
_cell.length_c   1.000
_cell.angle_alpha   90.00
_cell.angle_beta   90.00
_cell.angle_gamma   90.00
#
_symmetry.space_group_name_H-M   'P 1'
#
loop_
_entity.id
_entity.type
_entity.pdbx_description
1 polymer ?
#
loop_
_entity_poly.entity_id
_entity_poly.type
_entity_poly.pdbx_seq_one_letter_code
_entity_poly.pdbx_strand_id
1 'polypeptide(L)'
;MVFNKKFVEIGRVAYIVSGPFSGRLCAIIDIIDQNKALVVGPVTGVPLLAINFKSLHLTRFVLNFRHSAKSHEVKTAWERKAINRRWAQSQWAKKIECRKKKAKMTDFDRYKLMRAKQSRNKIIRLEVGKLRKKPLRDVLPKTSPPKPKAVYKPRPKSKKLVITKGKDTKGKAASTTEVKSKKSVAAK
;
A
#
# COMPACT_ATOMS: atom_id res chain seq x y z
N MET A 1 30.14 4.72 -24.55
CA MET A 1 29.27 3.51 -24.62
C MET A 1 28.66 3.27 -23.24
N VAL A 2 27.36 3.54 -23.05
CA VAL A 2 26.69 3.37 -21.73
C VAL A 2 26.16 1.95 -21.63
N PHE A 3 27.00 1.04 -21.15
CA PHE A 3 26.54 -0.31 -20.87
C PHE A 3 25.65 -0.34 -19.63
N ASN A 4 24.59 -1.15 -19.69
CA ASN A 4 23.82 -1.50 -18.51
C ASN A 4 24.78 -2.03 -17.44
N LYS A 5 24.69 -1.52 -16.20
CA LYS A 5 25.59 -1.86 -15.07
C LYS A 5 25.54 -3.33 -14.61
N LYS A 6 24.87 -4.21 -15.36
CA LYS A 6 24.64 -5.62 -15.03
C LYS A 6 25.08 -6.45 -16.23
N PHE A 7 26.20 -7.14 -16.07
CA PHE A 7 26.78 -7.97 -17.11
C PHE A 7 26.56 -9.44 -16.80
N VAL A 8 26.50 -10.26 -17.84
CA VAL A 8 26.60 -11.71 -17.67
C VAL A 8 28.05 -12.01 -17.31
N GLU A 9 28.26 -12.50 -16.09
CA GLU A 9 29.58 -12.83 -15.56
C GLU A 9 29.43 -13.98 -14.56
N ILE A 10 30.52 -14.72 -14.37
CA ILE A 10 30.60 -15.81 -13.39
C ILE A 10 30.35 -15.24 -11.99
N GLY A 11 29.49 -15.92 -11.23
CA GLY A 11 29.09 -15.52 -9.89
C GLY A 11 27.99 -14.47 -9.84
N ARG A 12 27.51 -13.93 -10.96
CA ARG A 12 26.36 -13.01 -10.90
C ARG A 12 25.09 -13.74 -10.49
N VAL A 13 24.39 -13.14 -9.52
CA VAL A 13 23.09 -13.61 -9.08
C VAL A 13 22.02 -13.13 -10.07
N ALA A 14 21.20 -14.06 -10.54
CA ALA A 14 20.04 -13.82 -11.39
C ALA A 14 18.75 -14.25 -10.68
N TYR A 15 17.64 -13.66 -11.12
CA TYR A 15 16.29 -14.05 -10.74
C TYR A 15 15.67 -14.81 -11.91
N ILE A 16 15.11 -15.99 -11.62
CA ILE A 16 14.47 -16.84 -12.63
C ILE A 16 13.03 -16.35 -12.82
N VAL A 17 12.70 -15.96 -14.05
CA VAL A 17 11.40 -15.41 -14.42
C VAL A 17 10.44 -16.51 -14.85
N SER A 18 10.93 -17.41 -15.69
CA SER A 18 10.14 -18.45 -16.34
C SER A 18 10.73 -19.83 -16.10
N GLY A 19 9.89 -20.86 -16.18
CA GLY A 19 10.25 -22.25 -15.97
C GLY A 19 9.88 -22.80 -14.59
N PRO A 20 10.29 -24.05 -14.29
CA PRO A 20 9.89 -24.76 -13.07
C PRO A 20 10.39 -24.10 -11.78
N PHE A 21 11.51 -23.37 -11.87
CA PHE A 21 12.12 -22.66 -10.75
C PHE A 21 11.81 -21.14 -10.74
N SER A 22 10.72 -20.74 -11.40
CA SER A 22 10.30 -19.33 -11.44
C SER A 22 10.13 -18.74 -10.05
N GLY A 23 10.55 -17.48 -9.89
CA GLY A 23 10.49 -16.78 -8.61
C GLY A 23 11.67 -17.02 -7.67
N ARG A 24 12.63 -17.87 -8.05
CA ARG A 24 13.82 -18.18 -7.25
C ARG A 24 15.04 -17.41 -7.73
N LEU A 25 16.00 -17.25 -6.83
CA LEU A 25 17.32 -16.71 -7.17
C LEU A 25 18.29 -17.84 -7.49
N CYS A 26 19.27 -17.52 -8.32
CA CYS A 26 20.32 -18.44 -8.72
C CYS A 26 21.62 -17.67 -9.03
N ALA A 27 22.76 -18.34 -9.03
CA ALA A 27 24.03 -17.79 -9.48
C ALA A 27 24.45 -18.43 -10.80
N ILE A 28 24.99 -17.62 -11.71
CA ILE A 28 25.63 -18.09 -12.94
C ILE A 28 26.99 -18.68 -12.54
N ILE A 29 27.22 -19.94 -12.89
CA ILE A 29 28.50 -20.61 -12.67
C ILE A 29 29.36 -20.56 -13.91
N ASP A 30 28.74 -20.82 -15.05
CA ASP A 30 29.43 -20.93 -16.33
C ASP A 30 28.54 -20.45 -17.47
N ILE A 31 29.15 -20.11 -18.60
CA ILE A 31 28.47 -19.68 -19.81
C ILE A 31 28.64 -20.80 -20.84
N ILE A 32 27.54 -21.43 -21.23
CA ILE A 32 27.57 -22.58 -22.14
C ILE A 32 27.65 -22.09 -23.57
N ASP A 33 26.73 -21.22 -23.95
CA ASP A 33 26.66 -20.61 -25.26
C ASP A 33 26.12 -19.17 -25.14
N GLN A 34 25.92 -18.48 -26.26
CA GLN A 34 25.40 -17.10 -26.27
C GLN A 34 24.03 -16.98 -25.59
N ASN A 35 23.24 -18.06 -25.56
CA ASN A 35 21.86 -18.04 -25.12
C ASN A 35 21.66 -18.70 -23.76
N LYS A 36 22.57 -19.56 -23.28
CA LYS A 36 22.42 -20.38 -22.08
C LYS A 36 23.60 -20.23 -21.13
N ALA A 37 23.27 -20.19 -19.84
CA ALA A 37 24.23 -20.30 -18.75
C ALA A 37 23.97 -21.54 -17.92
N LEU A 38 25.05 -22.06 -17.34
CA LEU A 38 24.99 -23.05 -16.28
C LEU A 38 24.75 -22.34 -14.95
N VAL A 39 23.71 -22.76 -14.23
CA VAL A 39 23.16 -22.02 -13.11
C VAL A 39 22.91 -22.95 -11.92
N VAL A 40 23.17 -22.46 -10.70
CA VAL A 40 22.85 -23.16 -9.43
C VAL A 40 22.28 -22.19 -8.40
N GLY A 41 21.35 -22.67 -7.58
CA GLY A 41 20.86 -21.96 -6.40
C GLY A 41 20.76 -22.91 -5.21
N PRO A 42 21.85 -23.16 -4.46
CA PRO A 42 21.88 -24.24 -3.49
C PRO A 42 20.99 -23.93 -2.28
N VAL A 43 20.89 -22.66 -1.89
CA VAL A 43 20.03 -22.19 -0.78
C VAL A 43 18.57 -22.03 -1.22
N THR A 44 18.33 -21.78 -2.51
CA THR A 44 16.98 -21.58 -3.09
C THR A 44 16.37 -22.86 -3.65
N GLY A 45 17.08 -23.99 -3.58
CA GLY A 45 16.65 -25.28 -4.08
C GLY A 45 16.58 -25.36 -5.60
N VAL A 46 17.40 -24.58 -6.31
CA VAL A 46 17.59 -24.70 -7.76
C VAL A 46 18.79 -25.62 -8.00
N PRO A 47 18.60 -26.80 -8.62
CA PRO A 47 19.70 -27.71 -8.92
C PRO A 47 20.64 -27.11 -9.97
N LEU A 48 21.76 -27.79 -10.21
CA LEU A 48 22.66 -27.46 -11.32
C LEU A 48 21.95 -27.77 -12.65
N LEU A 49 21.63 -26.73 -13.42
CA LEU A 49 20.99 -26.88 -14.72
C LEU A 49 21.33 -25.74 -15.68
N ALA A 50 21.12 -25.99 -16.97
CA ALA A 50 21.31 -25.01 -18.03
C ALA A 50 20.03 -24.17 -18.24
N ILE A 51 20.12 -22.85 -18.12
CA ILE A 51 18.99 -21.92 -18.30
C ILE A 51 19.30 -20.91 -19.39
N ASN A 52 18.31 -20.61 -20.23
CA ASN A 52 18.41 -19.56 -21.23
C ASN A 52 18.43 -18.16 -20.57
N PHE A 53 19.30 -17.26 -21.02
CA PHE A 53 19.40 -15.88 -20.53
C PHE A 53 18.08 -15.11 -20.66
N LYS A 54 17.23 -15.44 -21.63
CA LYS A 54 15.88 -14.83 -21.76
C LYS A 54 14.99 -15.08 -20.54
N SER A 55 15.19 -16.21 -19.86
CA SER A 55 14.45 -16.58 -18.65
C SER A 55 15.06 -16.02 -17.36
N LEU A 56 16.20 -15.34 -17.47
CA LEU A 56 16.95 -14.79 -16.35
C LEU A 56 16.87 -13.26 -16.34
N HIS A 57 16.68 -12.69 -15.15
CA HIS A 57 16.89 -11.28 -14.92
C HIS A 57 18.07 -11.06 -13.99
N LEU A 58 19.11 -10.42 -14.51
CA LEU A 58 20.31 -10.14 -13.75
C LEU A 58 20.02 -9.19 -12.58
N THR A 59 20.48 -9.57 -11.39
CA THR A 59 20.46 -8.71 -10.21
C THR A 59 21.75 -7.92 -10.12
N ARG A 60 21.87 -7.06 -9.09
CA ARG A 60 23.10 -6.29 -8.83
C ARG A 60 24.13 -7.08 -8.03
N PHE A 61 23.77 -8.23 -7.48
CA PHE A 61 24.67 -8.99 -6.61
C PHE A 61 25.61 -9.88 -7.42
N VAL A 62 26.86 -9.94 -6.97
CA VAL A 62 27.93 -10.79 -7.51
C VAL A 62 28.51 -11.59 -6.36
N LEU A 63 28.71 -12.87 -6.60
CA LEU A 63 29.47 -13.79 -5.77
C LEU A 63 30.85 -13.97 -6.39
N ASN A 64 31.86 -14.18 -5.55
CA ASN A 64 33.22 -14.39 -6.04
C ASN A 64 33.55 -15.87 -5.82
N PHE A 65 33.70 -16.62 -6.90
CA PHE A 65 34.13 -18.01 -6.93
C PHE A 65 34.73 -18.31 -8.32
N ARG A 66 35.47 -19.42 -8.47
CA ARG A 66 36.11 -19.79 -9.75
C ARG A 66 35.07 -20.28 -10.78
N HIS A 67 35.40 -20.18 -12.08
CA HIS A 67 34.53 -20.78 -13.10
C HIS A 67 34.31 -22.27 -12.80
N SER A 68 33.11 -22.78 -13.11
CA SER A 68 32.77 -24.19 -12.88
C SER A 68 32.85 -24.66 -11.40
N ALA A 69 32.69 -23.74 -10.44
CA ALA A 69 32.64 -24.05 -9.01
C ALA A 69 31.53 -25.04 -8.63
N LYS A 70 31.81 -25.89 -7.64
CA LYS A 70 30.85 -26.87 -7.10
C LYS A 70 29.78 -26.19 -6.24
N SER A 71 28.60 -26.82 -6.13
CA SER A 71 27.46 -26.30 -5.35
C SER A 71 27.79 -25.93 -3.91
N HIS A 72 28.71 -26.64 -3.26
CA HIS A 72 29.16 -26.34 -1.90
C HIS A 72 29.87 -24.99 -1.82
N GLU A 73 30.81 -24.71 -2.74
CA GLU A 73 31.54 -23.44 -2.77
C GLU A 73 30.59 -22.26 -3.04
N VAL A 74 29.64 -22.44 -3.97
CA VAL A 74 28.60 -21.45 -4.27
C VAL A 74 27.75 -21.19 -3.03
N LYS A 75 27.39 -22.23 -2.27
CA LYS A 75 26.63 -22.10 -1.01
C LYS A 75 27.40 -21.27 0.02
N THR A 76 28.67 -21.60 0.27
CA THR A 76 29.53 -20.85 1.20
C THR A 76 29.65 -19.37 0.78
N ALA A 77 29.87 -19.10 -0.51
CA ALA A 77 29.94 -17.73 -1.03
C ALA A 77 28.60 -16.98 -0.90
N TRP A 78 27.48 -17.67 -1.11
CA TRP A 78 26.12 -17.13 -1.00
C TRP A 78 25.80 -16.69 0.42
N GLU A 79 26.16 -17.53 1.39
CA GLU A 79 25.97 -17.31 2.82
C GLU A 79 26.91 -16.20 3.33
N ARG A 80 28.20 -16.23 2.94
CA ARG A 80 29.17 -15.18 3.30
C ARG A 80 28.72 -13.77 2.87
N LYS A 81 28.09 -13.65 1.70
CA LYS A 81 27.56 -12.37 1.20
C LYS A 81 26.13 -12.07 1.64
N ALA A 82 25.51 -12.95 2.45
CA ALA A 82 24.16 -12.83 2.99
C ALA A 82 23.12 -12.42 1.93
N ILE A 83 23.17 -13.04 0.74
CA ILE A 83 22.40 -12.60 -0.43
C ILE A 83 20.89 -12.63 -0.18
N ASN A 84 20.37 -13.62 0.53
CA ASN A 84 18.94 -13.71 0.83
C ASN A 84 18.44 -12.51 1.64
N ARG A 85 19.21 -12.09 2.65
CA ARG A 85 18.90 -10.91 3.46
C ARG A 85 18.93 -9.63 2.62
N ARG A 86 19.99 -9.47 1.82
CA ARG A 86 20.15 -8.30 0.94
C ARG A 86 19.07 -8.23 -0.14
N TRP A 87 18.68 -9.38 -0.68
CA TRP A 87 17.58 -9.47 -1.63
C TRP A 87 16.26 -9.09 -0.98
N ALA A 88 15.92 -9.63 0.19
CA ALA A 88 14.69 -9.31 0.91
C ALA A 88 14.58 -7.80 1.24
N GLN A 89 15.69 -7.15 1.56
CA GLN A 89 15.75 -5.70 1.81
C GLN A 89 15.56 -4.87 0.54
N SER A 90 15.85 -5.42 -0.63
CA SER A 90 15.79 -4.71 -1.91
C SER A 90 14.36 -4.28 -2.24
N GLN A 91 14.24 -3.11 -2.88
CA GLN A 91 12.95 -2.59 -3.35
C GLN A 91 12.29 -3.54 -4.36
N TRP A 92 13.07 -4.30 -5.11
CA TRP A 92 12.54 -5.26 -6.07
C TRP A 92 11.86 -6.44 -5.37
N ALA A 93 12.51 -7.05 -4.39
CA ALA A 93 11.89 -8.13 -3.62
C ALA A 93 10.63 -7.65 -2.88
N LYS A 94 10.68 -6.45 -2.27
CA LYS A 94 9.52 -5.83 -1.64
C LYS A 94 8.36 -5.63 -2.61
N LYS A 95 8.63 -5.18 -3.86
CA LYS A 95 7.59 -5.07 -4.91
C LYS A 95 6.97 -6.42 -5.28
N ILE A 96 7.79 -7.47 -5.39
CA ILE A 96 7.31 -8.83 -5.65
C ILE A 96 6.41 -9.29 -4.50
N GLU A 97 6.84 -9.10 -3.26
CA GLU A 97 6.06 -9.45 -2.08
C GLU A 97 4.75 -8.66 -1.98
N CYS A 98 4.77 -7.35 -2.25
CA CYS A 98 3.56 -6.53 -2.32
C CYS A 98 2.59 -7.05 -3.39
N ARG A 99 3.09 -7.50 -4.56
CA ARG A 99 2.25 -8.11 -5.60
C ARG A 99 1.62 -9.41 -5.12
N LYS A 100 2.38 -10.28 -4.45
CA LYS A 100 1.87 -11.52 -3.84
C LYS A 100 0.80 -11.23 -2.78
N LYS A 101 1.03 -10.26 -1.89
CA LYS A 101 0.06 -9.84 -0.87
C LYS A 101 -1.23 -9.29 -1.48
N LYS A 102 -1.12 -8.50 -2.55
CA LYS A 102 -2.29 -7.99 -3.28
C LYS A 102 -3.08 -9.10 -3.95
N ALA A 103 -2.42 -10.08 -4.55
CA ALA A 103 -3.07 -11.23 -5.17
C ALA A 103 -3.81 -12.11 -4.14
N LYS A 104 -3.27 -12.24 -2.92
CA LYS A 104 -3.87 -13.00 -1.82
C LYS A 104 -4.98 -12.23 -1.05
N MET A 105 -5.23 -10.96 -1.37
CA MET A 105 -6.09 -10.10 -0.57
C MET A 105 -7.57 -10.52 -0.64
N THR A 106 -8.19 -10.72 0.51
CA THR A 106 -9.62 -11.10 0.62
C THR A 106 -10.53 -9.89 0.37
N ASP A 107 -11.83 -10.14 0.12
CA ASP A 107 -12.80 -9.06 -0.11
C ASP A 107 -12.91 -8.09 1.08
N PHE A 108 -12.95 -8.63 2.29
CA PHE A 108 -12.97 -7.81 3.51
C PHE A 108 -11.71 -6.93 3.66
N ASP A 109 -10.54 -7.45 3.28
CA ASP A 109 -9.30 -6.66 3.26
C ASP A 109 -9.34 -5.55 2.20
N ARG A 110 -9.96 -5.79 1.04
CA ARG A 110 -10.19 -4.76 0.02
C ARG A 110 -11.07 -3.64 0.55
N TYR A 111 -12.14 -3.96 1.28
CA TYR A 111 -13.00 -2.96 1.92
C TYR A 111 -12.22 -2.10 2.94
N LYS A 112 -11.47 -2.73 3.85
CA LYS A 112 -10.62 -2.01 4.82
C LYS A 112 -9.60 -1.10 4.12
N LEU A 113 -8.92 -1.60 3.09
CA LEU A 113 -7.95 -0.84 2.31
C LEU A 113 -8.60 0.36 1.59
N MET A 114 -9.80 0.19 1.05
CA MET A 114 -10.55 1.25 0.38
C MET A 114 -10.90 2.39 1.34
N ARG A 115 -11.41 2.09 2.54
CA ARG A 115 -11.72 3.09 3.57
C ARG A 115 -10.47 3.82 4.05
N ALA A 116 -9.38 3.09 4.33
CA ALA A 116 -8.11 3.69 4.72
C ALA A 116 -7.53 4.61 3.61
N LYS A 117 -7.63 4.18 2.35
CA LYS A 117 -7.18 4.96 1.19
C LYS A 117 -8.02 6.23 1.01
N GLN A 118 -9.34 6.17 1.22
CA GLN A 118 -10.21 7.33 1.16
C GLN A 118 -9.82 8.40 2.19
N SER A 119 -9.60 8.00 3.44
CA SER A 119 -9.16 8.91 4.52
C SER A 119 -7.79 9.52 4.22
N ARG A 120 -6.82 8.71 3.78
CA ARG A 120 -5.48 9.20 3.39
C ARG A 120 -5.56 10.21 2.25
N ASN A 121 -6.31 9.91 1.20
CA ASN A 121 -6.44 10.78 0.04
C ASN A 121 -7.12 12.11 0.38
N LYS A 122 -8.07 12.13 1.32
CA LYS A 122 -8.69 13.37 1.81
C LYS A 122 -7.64 14.28 2.45
N ILE A 123 -6.79 13.75 3.33
CA ILE A 123 -5.72 14.51 4.00
C ILE A 123 -4.72 15.05 2.97
N ILE A 124 -4.23 14.20 2.06
CA ILE A 124 -3.29 14.61 1.01
C ILE A 124 -3.89 15.71 0.13
N ARG A 125 -5.16 15.58 -0.28
CA ARG A 125 -5.83 16.58 -1.12
C ARG A 125 -5.92 17.94 -0.42
N LEU A 126 -6.25 17.96 0.86
CA LEU A 126 -6.30 19.20 1.64
C LEU A 126 -4.92 19.86 1.71
N GLU A 127 -3.88 19.07 2.01
CA GLU A 127 -2.52 19.61 2.17
C GLU A 127 -1.92 20.08 0.84
N VAL A 128 -2.07 19.30 -0.23
CA VAL A 128 -1.67 19.71 -1.59
C VAL A 128 -2.43 20.97 -2.02
N GLY A 129 -3.71 21.10 -1.65
CA GLY A 129 -4.49 22.31 -1.89
C GLY A 129 -3.92 23.55 -1.19
N LYS A 130 -3.41 23.42 0.04
CA LYS A 130 -2.72 24.51 0.74
C LYS A 130 -1.38 24.84 0.08
N LEU A 131 -0.57 23.83 -0.24
CA LEU A 131 0.74 24.00 -0.87
C LEU A 131 0.62 24.68 -2.23
N ARG A 132 -0.38 24.34 -3.05
CA ARG A 132 -0.63 25.02 -4.34
C ARG A 132 -1.06 26.48 -4.18
N LYS A 133 -1.76 26.81 -3.09
CA LYS A 133 -2.22 28.18 -2.79
C LYS A 133 -1.14 29.05 -2.14
N LYS A 134 -0.09 28.48 -1.54
CA LYS A 134 1.03 29.25 -0.97
C LYS A 134 1.73 30.15 -1.99
N PRO A 135 2.28 29.64 -3.11
CA PRO A 135 2.94 30.51 -4.10
C PRO A 135 1.96 31.52 -4.72
N LEU A 136 0.68 31.14 -4.88
CA LEU A 136 -0.35 32.07 -5.36
C LEU A 136 -0.65 33.20 -4.35
N ARG A 137 -0.53 32.95 -3.04
CA ARG A 137 -0.70 33.96 -1.98
C ARG A 137 0.53 34.85 -1.81
N ASP A 138 1.70 34.35 -2.14
CA ASP A 138 2.94 35.13 -2.11
C ASP A 138 3.01 36.10 -3.31
N VAL A 139 2.36 35.75 -4.43
CA VAL A 139 2.27 36.57 -5.65
C VAL A 139 1.03 37.49 -5.67
N LEU A 140 -0.11 37.08 -5.10
CA LEU A 140 -1.33 37.90 -5.08
C LEU A 140 -1.56 38.48 -3.67
N PRO A 141 -1.72 39.82 -3.51
CA PRO A 141 -2.12 40.43 -2.25
C PRO A 141 -3.41 39.80 -1.72
N LYS A 142 -3.56 39.72 -0.39
CA LYS A 142 -4.80 39.24 0.25
C LYS A 142 -5.99 40.05 -0.28
N THR A 143 -6.77 39.50 -1.20
CA THR A 143 -8.13 40.00 -1.42
C THR A 143 -8.89 39.81 -0.11
N SER A 144 -9.54 40.87 0.36
CA SER A 144 -10.32 40.95 1.61
C SER A 144 -11.10 39.67 1.91
N PRO A 145 -11.23 39.28 3.19
CA PRO A 145 -11.89 38.03 3.58
C PRO A 145 -13.28 37.93 2.91
N PRO A 146 -13.64 36.76 2.35
CA PRO A 146 -14.96 36.59 1.77
C PRO A 146 -16.00 36.88 2.85
N LYS A 147 -16.93 37.80 2.55
CA LYS A 147 -18.05 38.15 3.43
C LYS A 147 -18.64 36.86 4.00
N PRO A 148 -18.91 36.78 5.32
CA PRO A 148 -19.47 35.58 5.92
C PRO A 148 -20.72 35.20 5.12
N LYS A 149 -20.76 33.98 4.59
CA LYS A 149 -21.97 33.46 3.94
C LYS A 149 -23.09 33.59 4.97
N ALA A 150 -24.14 34.33 4.62
CA ALA A 150 -25.27 34.55 5.50
C ALA A 150 -25.74 33.20 6.05
N VAL A 151 -25.56 32.99 7.35
CA VAL A 151 -26.19 31.87 8.04
C VAL A 151 -27.67 32.14 7.94
N TYR A 152 -28.41 31.23 7.28
CA TYR A 152 -29.87 31.29 7.26
C TYR A 152 -30.36 31.23 8.71
N LYS A 153 -30.80 32.39 9.24
CA LYS A 153 -31.55 32.45 10.49
C LYS A 153 -32.99 32.06 10.14
N PRO A 154 -33.52 30.94 10.65
CA PRO A 154 -34.92 30.61 10.41
C PRO A 154 -35.82 31.74 10.94
N ARG A 155 -36.80 32.17 10.13
CA ARG A 155 -37.75 33.22 10.52
C ARG A 155 -38.43 32.84 11.85
N PRO A 156 -38.58 33.77 12.81
CA PRO A 156 -39.44 33.53 13.96
C PRO A 156 -40.87 33.31 13.45
N LYS A 157 -41.47 32.18 13.83
CA LYS A 157 -42.87 31.86 13.50
C LYS A 157 -43.75 32.99 14.04
N SER A 158 -44.51 33.64 13.17
CA SER A 158 -45.54 34.60 13.55
C SER A 158 -46.44 33.98 14.61
N LYS A 159 -46.61 34.66 15.74
CA LYS A 159 -47.63 34.31 16.75
C LYS A 159 -48.97 34.21 16.01
N LYS A 160 -49.58 33.02 15.99
CA LYS A 160 -50.97 32.88 15.53
C LYS A 160 -51.81 33.78 16.43
N LEU A 161 -52.44 34.78 15.84
CA LEU A 161 -53.59 35.46 16.43
C LEU A 161 -54.66 34.39 16.64
N VAL A 162 -54.88 34.01 17.89
CA VAL A 162 -56.00 33.15 18.29
C VAL A 162 -57.24 34.02 18.17
N ILE A 163 -58.04 33.78 17.12
CA ILE A 163 -59.41 34.30 17.03
C ILE A 163 -60.23 33.48 18.02
N THR A 164 -60.61 34.10 19.13
CA THR A 164 -61.58 33.55 20.08
C THR A 164 -62.97 33.56 19.43
N LYS A 165 -63.50 32.39 19.07
CA LYS A 165 -64.95 32.18 18.96
C LYS A 165 -65.38 31.29 20.10
N GLY A 166 -66.26 31.82 20.93
CA GLY A 166 -66.78 31.16 22.11
C GLY A 166 -67.86 30.11 21.82
N LYS A 167 -68.06 29.32 22.87
CA LYS A 167 -69.25 28.58 23.32
C LYS A 167 -69.50 27.14 22.83
N ASP A 168 -69.29 26.25 23.82
CA ASP A 168 -70.20 25.25 24.39
C ASP A 168 -70.47 23.92 23.63
N THR A 169 -69.96 22.80 24.17
CA THR A 169 -70.74 21.81 24.97
C THR A 169 -70.10 20.40 24.99
N LYS A 170 -70.15 19.77 26.18
CA LYS A 170 -70.24 18.32 26.48
C LYS A 170 -69.08 17.35 26.12
N GLY A 171 -68.43 16.82 27.18
CA GLY A 171 -68.42 15.36 27.41
C GLY A 171 -67.09 14.57 27.36
N LYS A 172 -66.73 14.01 28.53
CA LYS A 172 -66.01 12.73 28.81
C LYS A 172 -64.48 12.58 28.64
N ALA A 173 -63.82 12.60 29.82
CA ALA A 173 -63.07 11.50 30.50
C ALA A 173 -61.74 10.90 29.98
N ALA A 174 -60.88 10.58 30.98
CA ALA A 174 -59.68 9.71 31.07
C ALA A 174 -58.31 10.35 30.70
N SER A 175 -57.41 10.69 31.65
CA SER A 175 -56.47 9.86 32.48
C SER A 175 -55.38 9.19 31.60
N THR A 176 -54.06 9.10 31.87
CA THR A 176 -53.25 9.05 33.11
C THR A 176 -51.74 9.19 32.73
N THR A 177 -50.95 9.79 33.63
CA THR A 177 -49.53 9.52 34.00
C THR A 177 -48.33 9.76 33.06
N GLU A 178 -47.49 10.70 33.49
CA GLU A 178 -46.03 10.78 33.25
C GLU A 178 -45.28 9.70 34.04
N VAL A 179 -44.32 9.01 33.41
CA VAL A 179 -43.30 8.20 34.10
C VAL A 179 -41.92 8.82 33.84
N LYS A 180 -41.32 9.31 34.93
CA LYS A 180 -39.98 9.88 35.02
C LYS A 180 -39.02 8.77 35.47
N SER A 181 -38.20 8.22 34.58
CA SER A 181 -37.19 7.22 34.96
C SER A 181 -35.85 7.89 35.30
N LYS A 182 -35.45 7.75 36.57
CA LYS A 182 -34.11 8.08 37.09
C LYS A 182 -33.12 7.01 36.64
N LYS A 183 -31.97 7.44 36.12
CA LYS A 183 -30.77 6.63 35.91
C LYS A 183 -30.07 6.41 37.26
N SER A 184 -29.79 5.16 37.61
CA SER A 184 -28.86 4.79 38.67
C SER A 184 -28.15 3.48 38.33
N VAL A 185 -27.03 3.24 39.03
CA VAL A 185 -26.21 2.02 39.09
C VAL A 185 -25.13 1.91 38.01
N ALA A 186 -23.88 1.55 38.28
CA ALA A 186 -22.99 1.59 39.46
C ALA A 186 -21.60 1.20 38.90
N ALA A 187 -20.54 1.77 39.48
CA ALA A 187 -19.18 1.28 39.29
C ALA A 187 -18.86 0.21 40.34
N LYS A 188 -18.38 -0.94 39.88
CA LYS A 188 -17.49 -1.85 40.60
C LYS A 188 -16.57 -2.49 39.57
#